data_AF-A0A7W4GVD8-F1
#
_entry.id   AF-A0A7W4GVD8-F1
#
_cell.length_a   1.000
_cell.length_b   1.000
_cell.length_c   1.000
_cell.angle_alpha   90.00
_cell.angle_beta   90.00
_cell.angle_gamma   90.00
#
_symmetry.space_group_name_H-M   'P 1'
#
loop_
_entity.id
_entity.type
_entity.pdbx_description
1 polymer ?
#
loop_
_entity_poly.entity_id
_entity_poly.type
_entity_poly.pdbx_seq_one_letter_code
_entity_poly.pdbx_strand_id
1 'polypeptide(L)'
;MGDAVTPELTETERAGWKALGSSYRALAEAAAKGDLTEKDVGATLAQTGQIELDPARFALHVPEDAGAYAEALEGLLRRIPDGWGRWISCDAGWYPLIVDLDAAMAAIWPTYVVQQVKEKFGSLRFYFDAEGLPLEDPRHRRLDALLRDAEERSLRTCEVCGADAVLCRRRGWLKTLCAGCRRLEHNRGYVPVAG
;
A
#
# COMPACT_ATOMS: atom_id res chain seq x y z
N MET A 1 9.52 2.70 12.71
CA MET A 1 9.72 1.47 11.91
C MET A 1 9.27 0.26 12.73
N GLY A 2 7.95 0.11 12.89
CA GLY A 2 7.40 -1.21 13.12
C GLY A 2 7.63 -1.99 11.83
N ASP A 3 8.39 -3.07 11.89
CA ASP A 3 8.41 -4.06 10.83
C ASP A 3 7.00 -4.63 10.74
N ALA A 4 6.16 -4.03 9.89
CA ALA A 4 4.98 -4.70 9.39
C ALA A 4 5.48 -5.80 8.45
N VAL A 5 5.95 -6.89 9.06
CA VAL A 5 6.29 -8.13 8.37
C VAL A 5 5.05 -8.54 7.60
N THR A 6 5.11 -8.47 6.28
CA THR A 6 4.12 -9.11 5.41
C THR A 6 3.97 -10.54 5.92
N PRO A 7 2.81 -10.98 6.44
CA PRO A 7 2.70 -12.33 6.96
C PRO A 7 2.87 -13.27 5.79
N GLU A 8 4.04 -13.92 5.69
CA GLU A 8 4.25 -14.96 4.69
C GLU A 8 3.25 -16.08 4.97
N LEU A 9 2.60 -16.55 3.90
CA LEU A 9 1.79 -17.76 3.99
C LEU A 9 2.66 -18.86 4.60
N THR A 10 2.13 -19.57 5.57
CA THR A 10 2.71 -20.82 6.03
C THR A 10 2.73 -21.83 4.88
N GLU A 11 3.55 -22.88 4.99
CA GLU A 11 3.56 -23.96 3.99
C GLU A 11 2.19 -24.61 3.83
N THR A 12 1.45 -24.75 4.94
CA THR A 12 0.08 -25.27 4.96
C THR A 12 -0.89 -24.36 4.20
N GLU A 13 -0.85 -23.04 4.43
CA GLU A 13 -1.70 -22.10 3.69
C GLU A 13 -1.36 -22.09 2.20
N ARG A 14 -0.06 -22.08 1.83
CA ARG A 14 0.37 -22.19 0.43
C ARG A 14 -0.16 -23.46 -0.23
N ALA A 15 -0.12 -24.59 0.47
CA ALA A 15 -0.65 -25.85 -0.02
C ALA A 15 -2.17 -25.79 -0.22
N GLY A 16 -2.90 -25.19 0.73
CA GLY A 16 -4.35 -24.96 0.64
C GLY A 16 -4.73 -24.12 -0.57
N TRP A 17 -4.08 -22.96 -0.77
CA TRP A 17 -4.32 -22.10 -1.93
C TRP A 17 -3.97 -22.77 -3.27
N LYS A 18 -2.89 -23.56 -3.31
CA LYS A 18 -2.50 -24.33 -4.51
C LYS A 18 -3.53 -25.42 -4.85
N ALA A 19 -4.06 -26.10 -3.83
CA ALA A 19 -5.10 -27.10 -3.99
C ALA A 19 -6.40 -26.47 -4.50
N LEU A 20 -6.85 -25.37 -3.87
CA LEU A 20 -8.04 -24.65 -4.32
C LEU A 20 -7.91 -24.16 -5.77
N GLY A 21 -6.77 -23.54 -6.13
CA GLY A 21 -6.55 -23.07 -7.50
C GLY A 21 -6.55 -24.19 -8.54
N SER A 22 -6.15 -25.40 -8.16
CA SER A 22 -6.21 -26.58 -9.03
C SER A 22 -7.65 -27.04 -9.24
N SER A 23 -8.46 -27.08 -8.18
CA SER A 23 -9.88 -27.45 -8.25
C SER A 23 -10.71 -26.42 -9.02
N TYR A 24 -10.44 -25.13 -8.84
CA TYR A 24 -11.10 -24.06 -9.60
C TYR A 24 -10.81 -24.17 -11.10
N ARG A 25 -9.57 -24.53 -11.49
CA ARG A 25 -9.22 -24.78 -12.89
C ARG A 25 -9.95 -25.98 -13.47
N ALA A 26 -10.01 -27.10 -12.74
CA ALA A 26 -10.75 -28.29 -13.17
C ALA A 26 -12.25 -27.99 -13.34
N LEU A 27 -12.84 -27.23 -12.41
CA LEU A 27 -14.23 -26.78 -12.49
C LEU A 27 -14.47 -25.90 -13.72
N ALA A 28 -13.58 -24.93 -13.99
CA ALA A 28 -13.68 -24.06 -15.16
C ALA A 28 -13.54 -24.83 -16.48
N GLU A 29 -12.66 -25.83 -16.54
CA GLU A 29 -12.52 -26.70 -17.71
C GLU A 29 -13.77 -27.56 -17.95
N ALA A 30 -14.37 -28.12 -16.89
CA ALA A 30 -15.63 -28.88 -16.99
C ALA A 30 -16.80 -27.98 -17.44
N ALA A 31 -16.88 -26.77 -16.91
CA ALA A 31 -17.87 -25.78 -17.34
C ALA A 31 -17.71 -25.42 -18.82
N ALA A 32 -16.48 -25.19 -19.29
CA ALA A 32 -16.19 -24.85 -20.68
C ALA A 32 -16.54 -25.99 -21.66
N LYS A 33 -16.44 -27.25 -21.22
CA LYS A 33 -16.82 -28.44 -22.01
C LYS A 33 -18.31 -28.76 -21.95
N GLY A 34 -19.07 -28.11 -21.06
CA GLY A 34 -20.48 -28.39 -20.82
C GLY A 34 -20.73 -29.65 -19.96
N ASP A 35 -19.69 -30.20 -19.34
CA ASP A 35 -19.72 -31.46 -18.57
C ASP A 35 -19.81 -31.21 -17.05
N LEU A 36 -20.18 -30.00 -16.63
CA LEU A 36 -20.20 -29.61 -15.23
C LEU A 36 -21.24 -30.39 -14.43
N THR A 37 -20.83 -31.05 -13.35
CA THR A 37 -21.75 -31.75 -12.44
C THR A 37 -21.94 -31.02 -11.11
N GLU A 38 -23.06 -31.28 -10.44
CA GLU A 38 -23.30 -30.79 -9.06
C GLU A 38 -22.20 -31.25 -8.09
N LYS A 39 -21.62 -32.44 -8.33
CA LYS A 39 -20.53 -32.97 -7.52
C LYS A 39 -19.25 -32.15 -7.69
N ASP A 40 -18.94 -31.68 -8.89
CA ASP A 40 -17.77 -30.85 -9.16
C ASP A 40 -17.90 -29.49 -8.47
N VAL A 41 -19.10 -28.90 -8.53
CA VAL A 41 -19.44 -27.65 -7.83
C VAL A 41 -19.35 -27.85 -6.31
N GLY A 42 -19.97 -28.91 -5.77
CA GLY A 42 -19.95 -29.21 -4.35
C GLY A 42 -18.56 -29.50 -3.80
N ALA A 43 -17.72 -30.22 -4.55
CA ALA A 43 -16.34 -30.50 -4.17
C ALA A 43 -15.48 -29.21 -4.15
N THR A 44 -15.69 -28.32 -5.12
CA THR A 44 -14.98 -27.04 -5.15
C THR A 44 -15.44 -26.13 -4.01
N LEU A 45 -16.74 -26.04 -3.75
CA LEU A 45 -17.28 -25.27 -2.61
C LEU A 45 -16.77 -25.79 -1.25
N ALA A 46 -16.70 -27.11 -1.07
CA ALA A 46 -16.15 -27.71 0.14
C ALA A 46 -14.67 -27.35 0.35
N GLN A 47 -13.87 -27.31 -0.71
CA GLN A 47 -12.48 -26.87 -0.64
C GLN A 47 -12.34 -25.36 -0.41
N THR A 48 -13.21 -24.53 -1.00
CA THR A 48 -13.26 -23.09 -0.72
C THR A 48 -13.54 -22.83 0.75
N GLY A 49 -14.47 -23.55 1.35
CA GLY A 49 -14.79 -23.43 2.78
C GLY A 49 -13.69 -23.89 3.74
N GLN A 50 -12.68 -24.61 3.24
CA GLN A 50 -11.48 -24.98 4.01
C GLN A 50 -10.39 -23.91 3.97
N ILE A 51 -10.51 -22.89 3.12
CA ILE A 51 -9.60 -21.75 3.12
C ILE A 51 -10.00 -20.80 4.24
N GLU A 52 -9.15 -20.75 5.25
CA GLU A 52 -9.29 -19.79 6.33
C GLU A 52 -9.01 -18.38 5.79
N LEU A 53 -10.07 -17.58 5.67
CA LEU A 53 -9.95 -16.17 5.32
C LEU A 53 -9.50 -15.43 6.57
N ASP A 54 -8.21 -15.09 6.64
CA ASP A 54 -7.68 -14.24 7.71
C ASP A 54 -8.20 -12.80 7.52
N PRO A 55 -9.09 -12.30 8.40
CA PRO A 55 -9.62 -10.94 8.31
C PRO A 55 -8.51 -9.89 8.45
N ALA A 56 -7.39 -10.20 9.10
CA ALA A 56 -6.25 -9.29 9.23
C ALA A 56 -5.57 -8.99 7.89
N ARG A 57 -5.66 -9.90 6.91
CA ARG A 57 -5.20 -9.67 5.53
C ARG A 57 -6.10 -8.70 4.75
N PHE A 58 -7.33 -8.52 5.19
CA PHE A 58 -8.30 -7.57 4.64
C PHE A 58 -8.48 -6.31 5.51
N ALA A 59 -7.91 -6.32 6.72
CA ALA A 59 -8.05 -5.25 7.69
C ALA A 59 -7.39 -3.97 7.18
N LEU A 60 -8.04 -2.84 7.45
CA LEU A 60 -7.47 -1.52 7.28
C LEU A 60 -6.49 -1.25 8.41
N HIS A 61 -5.21 -1.09 8.10
CA HIS A 61 -4.17 -0.74 9.07
C HIS A 61 -3.97 0.77 9.10
N VAL A 62 -4.91 1.47 9.74
CA VAL A 62 -4.75 2.91 10.04
C VAL A 62 -3.65 3.05 11.10
N PRO A 63 -2.58 3.83 10.86
CA PRO A 63 -1.51 4.00 11.84
C PRO A 63 -2.02 4.54 13.18
N GLU A 64 -1.56 3.98 14.29
CA GLU A 64 -1.98 4.41 15.65
C GLU A 64 -1.57 5.86 15.96
N ASP A 65 -0.49 6.34 15.34
CA ASP A 65 0.03 7.70 15.45
C ASP A 65 -0.56 8.66 14.41
N ALA A 66 -1.62 8.27 13.69
CA ALA A 66 -2.25 9.09 12.66
C ALA A 66 -2.88 10.40 13.19
N GLY A 67 -3.23 10.45 14.47
CA GLY A 67 -3.77 11.65 15.12
C GLY A 67 -4.95 12.26 14.35
N ALA A 68 -4.85 13.55 14.02
CA ALA A 68 -5.90 14.27 13.27
C ALA A 68 -6.12 13.77 11.83
N TYR A 69 -5.21 12.95 11.29
CA TYR A 69 -5.27 12.43 9.93
C TYR A 69 -5.94 11.05 9.83
N ALA A 70 -6.29 10.42 10.95
CA ALA A 70 -6.79 9.04 10.99
C ALA A 70 -7.97 8.77 10.03
N GLU A 71 -8.99 9.64 10.04
CA GLU A 71 -10.17 9.49 9.18
C GLU A 71 -9.81 9.60 7.69
N ALA A 72 -8.96 10.56 7.33
CA ALA A 72 -8.53 10.75 5.95
C ALA A 72 -7.66 9.58 5.46
N LEU A 73 -6.75 9.07 6.32
CA LEU A 73 -5.93 7.91 5.99
C LEU A 73 -6.79 6.64 5.87
N GLU A 74 -7.83 6.47 6.69
CA GLU A 74 -8.78 5.38 6.53
C GLU A 74 -9.49 5.47 5.17
N GLY A 75 -9.93 6.66 4.77
CA GLY A 75 -10.51 6.91 3.45
C GLY A 75 -9.58 6.52 2.31
N LEU A 76 -8.31 6.92 2.39
CA LEU A 76 -7.27 6.51 1.45
C LEU A 76 -7.06 4.98 1.43
N LEU A 77 -7.01 4.33 2.60
CA LEU A 77 -6.79 2.89 2.70
C LEU A 77 -7.94 2.09 2.07
N ARG A 78 -9.18 2.61 2.09
CA ARG A 78 -10.32 2.01 1.37
C ARG A 78 -10.19 2.09 -0.15
N ARG A 79 -9.33 2.97 -0.68
CA ARG A 79 -9.00 3.01 -2.13
C ARG A 79 -8.07 1.88 -2.56
N ILE A 80 -7.46 1.17 -1.61
CA ILE A 80 -6.68 -0.03 -1.90
C ILE A 80 -7.65 -1.20 -2.11
N PRO A 81 -7.62 -1.91 -3.25
CA PRO A 81 -8.55 -2.99 -3.55
C PRO A 81 -8.57 -4.09 -2.48
N ASP A 82 -9.70 -4.79 -2.35
CA ASP A 82 -9.80 -5.96 -1.48
C ASP A 82 -8.81 -7.06 -1.92
N GLY A 83 -8.30 -7.82 -0.96
CA GLY A 83 -7.27 -8.84 -1.20
C GLY A 83 -5.85 -8.31 -1.29
N TRP A 84 -5.66 -6.98 -1.17
CA TRP A 84 -4.35 -6.34 -1.03
C TRP A 84 -4.12 -5.89 0.41
N GLY A 85 -2.87 -5.92 0.85
CA GLY A 85 -2.49 -5.37 2.16
C GLY A 85 -2.75 -3.87 2.23
N ARG A 86 -3.61 -3.44 3.17
CA ARG A 86 -4.01 -2.03 3.33
C ARG A 86 -3.20 -1.36 4.44
N TRP A 87 -1.99 -0.91 4.12
CA TRP A 87 -1.13 -0.18 5.06
C TRP A 87 -0.40 0.99 4.41
N ILE A 88 0.09 1.90 5.26
CA ILE A 88 0.97 3.01 4.89
C ILE A 88 2.34 2.72 5.52
N SER A 89 3.39 2.64 4.69
CA SER A 89 4.76 2.40 5.15
C SER A 89 5.56 3.72 5.21
N CYS A 90 5.03 4.68 5.96
CA CYS A 90 5.63 6.00 6.23
C CYS A 90 5.39 6.38 7.69
N ASP A 91 6.29 7.16 8.29
CA ASP A 91 6.06 7.72 9.64
C ASP A 91 5.16 8.98 9.59
N ALA A 92 4.65 9.41 10.75
CA ALA A 92 3.60 10.42 10.89
C ALA A 92 3.89 11.81 10.30
N GLY A 93 5.16 12.16 10.12
CA GLY A 93 5.55 13.43 9.52
C GLY A 93 5.14 13.59 8.05
N TRP A 94 4.82 12.50 7.35
CA TRP A 94 4.33 12.54 5.96
C TRP A 94 2.82 12.35 5.81
N TYR A 95 2.08 12.07 6.88
CA TYR A 95 0.61 11.95 6.80
C TYR A 95 -0.08 13.18 6.21
N PRO A 96 0.32 14.43 6.54
CA PRO A 96 -0.26 15.61 5.90
C PRO A 96 -0.05 15.60 4.37
N LEU A 97 1.15 15.26 3.90
CA LEU A 97 1.46 15.18 2.47
C LEU A 97 0.62 14.11 1.75
N ILE A 98 0.43 12.95 2.40
CA ILE A 98 -0.36 11.84 1.86
C ILE A 98 -1.85 12.22 1.76
N VAL A 99 -2.39 12.87 2.80
CA VAL A 99 -3.79 13.32 2.82
C VAL A 99 -4.05 14.42 1.79
N ASP A 100 -3.15 15.41 1.70
CA ASP A 100 -3.25 16.48 0.69
C ASP A 100 -3.23 15.91 -0.73
N LEU A 101 -2.34 14.95 -0.98
CA LEU A 101 -2.22 14.27 -2.26
C LEU A 101 -3.49 13.47 -2.61
N ASP A 102 -4.02 12.67 -1.67
CA ASP A 102 -5.27 11.93 -1.87
C ASP A 102 -6.43 12.85 -2.23
N ALA A 103 -6.63 13.91 -1.45
CA ALA A 103 -7.70 14.87 -1.69
C ALA A 103 -7.58 15.53 -3.07
N ALA A 104 -6.37 15.94 -3.46
CA ALA A 104 -6.12 16.57 -4.76
C ALA A 104 -6.32 15.59 -5.94
N MET A 105 -5.89 14.33 -5.80
CA MET A 105 -6.10 13.29 -6.81
C MET A 105 -7.58 12.92 -6.94
N ALA A 106 -8.27 12.74 -5.81
CA ALA A 106 -9.70 12.45 -5.76
C ALA A 106 -10.55 13.55 -6.42
N ALA A 107 -10.13 14.81 -6.33
CA ALA A 107 -10.79 15.92 -7.02
C ALA A 107 -10.66 15.87 -8.56
N ILE A 108 -9.62 15.21 -9.08
CA ILE A 108 -9.38 15.05 -10.53
C ILE A 108 -10.05 13.78 -11.06
N TRP A 109 -9.88 12.67 -10.36
CA TRP A 109 -10.40 11.36 -10.73
C TRP A 109 -10.86 10.58 -9.49
N PRO A 110 -12.11 10.75 -9.03
CA PRO A 110 -12.57 10.19 -7.76
C PRO A 110 -12.48 8.67 -7.63
N THR A 111 -12.48 7.95 -8.76
CA THR A 111 -12.49 6.49 -8.86
C THR A 111 -11.11 5.86 -8.98
N TYR A 112 -10.04 6.66 -8.83
CA TYR A 112 -8.68 6.12 -8.81
C TYR A 112 -8.49 5.17 -7.61
N VAL A 113 -7.67 4.14 -7.83
CA VAL A 113 -7.32 3.15 -6.80
C VAL A 113 -5.87 3.33 -6.36
N VAL A 114 -5.60 3.04 -5.09
CA VAL A 114 -4.26 3.09 -4.52
C VAL A 114 -3.69 1.67 -4.53
N GLN A 115 -2.43 1.53 -4.94
CA GLN A 115 -1.72 0.26 -4.91
C GLN A 115 -0.80 0.17 -3.69
N GLN A 116 0.02 1.20 -3.45
CA GLN A 116 0.95 1.25 -2.31
C GLN A 116 1.30 2.70 -1.94
N VAL A 117 1.45 2.97 -0.63
CA VAL A 117 2.01 4.21 -0.10
C VAL A 117 3.19 3.87 0.80
N LYS A 118 4.40 4.28 0.43
CA LYS A 118 5.62 3.90 1.14
C LYS A 118 6.76 4.90 0.97
N GLU A 119 7.73 4.84 1.88
CA GLU A 119 9.05 5.44 1.66
C GLU A 119 9.89 4.61 0.68
N LYS A 120 10.64 5.30 -0.19
CA LYS A 120 11.72 4.72 -1.00
C LYS A 120 12.80 5.76 -1.29
N PHE A 121 14.04 5.43 -0.95
CA PHE A 121 15.22 6.29 -1.15
C PHE A 121 15.13 7.68 -0.50
N GLY A 122 14.43 7.77 0.63
CA GLY A 122 14.19 8.98 1.40
C GLY A 122 13.04 9.84 0.87
N SER A 123 12.25 9.37 -0.08
CA SER A 123 11.07 10.08 -0.59
C SER A 123 9.81 9.24 -0.60
N LEU A 124 8.66 9.90 -0.67
CA LEU A 124 7.35 9.29 -0.76
C LEU A 124 7.19 8.62 -2.13
N ARG A 125 6.68 7.39 -2.12
CA ARG A 125 6.16 6.68 -3.30
C ARG A 125 4.69 6.40 -3.10
N PHE A 126 3.89 6.90 -4.03
CA PHE A 126 2.46 6.73 -4.07
C PHE A 126 2.09 6.10 -5.42
N TYR A 127 1.81 4.80 -5.39
CA TYR A 127 1.44 4.04 -6.57
C TYR A 127 -0.07 3.96 -6.66
N PHE A 128 -0.61 4.24 -7.84
CA PHE A 128 -2.04 4.32 -8.08
C PHE A 128 -2.37 3.83 -9.48
N ASP A 129 -3.63 3.48 -9.70
CA ASP A 129 -4.19 3.24 -11.02
C ASP A 129 -5.37 4.19 -11.24
N ALA A 130 -5.43 4.79 -12.43
CA ALA A 130 -6.56 5.59 -12.88
C ALA A 130 -7.42 4.77 -13.84
N GLU A 131 -7.83 3.57 -13.40
CA GLU A 131 -8.62 2.66 -14.22
C GLU A 131 -9.86 3.37 -14.80
N GLY A 132 -10.11 3.12 -16.08
CA GLY A 132 -11.19 3.76 -16.83
C GLY A 132 -10.90 5.18 -17.33
N LEU A 133 -9.75 5.77 -16.99
CA LEU A 133 -9.31 7.04 -17.59
C LEU A 133 -8.69 6.76 -18.98
N PRO A 134 -9.19 7.39 -20.07
CA PRO A 134 -8.60 7.21 -21.39
C PRO A 134 -7.15 7.67 -21.44
N LEU A 135 -6.27 6.90 -22.10
CA LEU A 135 -4.82 7.15 -22.14
C LEU A 135 -4.43 8.56 -22.62
N GLU A 136 -5.23 9.16 -23.49
CA GLU A 136 -4.98 10.50 -24.05
C GLU A 136 -5.57 11.64 -23.20
N ASP A 137 -6.25 11.32 -22.09
CA ASP A 137 -6.90 12.31 -21.24
C ASP A 137 -5.84 13.20 -20.54
N PRO A 138 -5.96 14.54 -20.63
CA PRO A 138 -5.00 15.47 -20.04
C PRO A 138 -4.92 15.37 -18.51
N ARG A 139 -5.90 14.74 -17.84
CA ARG A 139 -5.88 14.49 -16.39
C ARG A 139 -4.72 13.61 -15.95
N HIS A 140 -4.21 12.70 -16.79
CA HIS A 140 -2.99 11.94 -16.48
C HIS A 140 -1.83 12.88 -16.12
N ARG A 141 -1.60 13.92 -16.92
CA ARG A 141 -0.52 14.89 -16.66
C ARG A 141 -0.72 15.66 -15.35
N ARG A 142 -1.97 15.91 -14.97
CA ARG A 142 -2.30 16.61 -13.71
C ARG A 142 -2.05 15.70 -12.51
N LEU A 143 -2.45 14.44 -12.58
CA LEU A 143 -2.19 13.44 -11.54
C LEU A 143 -0.68 13.22 -11.37
N ASP A 144 0.07 13.08 -12.47
CA ASP A 144 1.53 12.97 -12.43
C ASP A 144 2.21 14.20 -11.82
N ALA A 145 1.68 15.41 -12.08
CA ALA A 145 2.22 16.63 -11.50
C ALA A 145 2.02 16.68 -9.97
N LEU A 146 0.86 16.25 -9.47
CA LEU A 146 0.60 16.15 -8.03
C LEU A 146 1.55 15.13 -7.36
N LEU A 147 1.76 13.97 -8.00
CA LEU A 147 2.70 12.98 -7.50
C LEU A 147 4.13 13.50 -7.41
N ARG A 148 4.61 14.19 -8.46
CA ARG A 148 5.95 14.78 -8.47
C ARG A 148 6.11 15.84 -7.38
N ASP A 149 5.12 16.71 -7.19
CA ASP A 149 5.13 17.70 -6.12
C ASP A 149 5.22 17.04 -4.73
N ALA A 150 4.40 16.02 -4.47
CA ALA A 150 4.43 15.29 -3.20
C ALA A 150 5.77 14.58 -2.97
N GLU A 151 6.34 13.95 -4.00
CA GLU A 151 7.67 13.33 -3.95
C GLU A 151 8.76 14.37 -3.63
N GLU A 152 8.77 15.51 -4.32
CA GLU A 152 9.75 16.58 -4.09
C GLU A 152 9.62 17.21 -2.70
N ARG A 153 8.39 17.42 -2.22
CA ARG A 153 8.13 17.93 -0.86
C ARG A 153 8.60 16.95 0.21
N SER A 154 8.40 15.65 0.00
CA SER A 154 8.83 14.61 0.95
C SER A 154 10.36 14.59 1.14
N LEU A 155 11.15 14.91 0.11
CA LEU A 155 12.62 15.00 0.19
C LEU A 155 13.13 16.13 1.09
N ARG A 156 12.27 17.08 1.45
CA ARG A 156 12.58 18.24 2.31
C ARG A 156 11.82 18.22 3.63
N THR A 157 10.97 17.21 3.84
CA THR A 157 10.07 17.09 4.99
C THR A 157 10.48 15.90 5.84
N CYS A 158 10.69 16.10 7.14
CA CYS A 158 11.06 15.04 8.07
C CYS A 158 9.96 13.99 8.10
N GLU A 159 10.30 12.76 7.75
CA GLU A 159 9.32 11.67 7.73
C GLU A 159 8.70 11.40 9.10
N VAL A 160 9.43 11.68 10.20
CA VAL A 160 8.96 11.41 11.56
C VAL A 160 8.05 12.51 12.11
N CYS A 161 8.34 13.79 11.84
CA CYS A 161 7.65 14.91 12.51
C CYS A 161 7.12 16.01 11.59
N GLY A 162 7.40 15.97 10.29
CA GLY A 162 6.92 16.96 9.32
C GLY A 162 7.73 18.26 9.25
N ALA A 163 8.73 18.46 10.12
CA ALA A 163 9.61 19.64 10.07
C ALA A 163 10.60 19.61 8.90
N ASP A 164 11.21 20.75 8.55
CA ASP A 164 12.25 20.81 7.52
C ASP A 164 13.40 19.81 7.80
N ALA A 165 13.81 19.13 6.73
CA ALA A 165 14.72 18.00 6.83
C ALA A 165 15.65 17.89 5.62
N VAL A 166 16.66 17.03 5.78
CA VAL A 166 17.60 16.68 4.73
C VAL A 166 17.65 15.17 4.57
N LEU A 167 18.01 14.74 3.37
CA LEU A 167 18.28 13.33 3.11
C LEU A 167 19.44 12.86 3.99
N CYS A 168 19.19 11.81 4.76
CA CYS A 168 20.18 11.19 5.63
C CYS A 168 20.39 9.73 5.21
N ARG A 169 21.59 9.21 5.48
CA ARG A 169 21.95 7.81 5.23
C ARG A 169 22.41 7.09 6.49
N ARG A 170 22.11 5.79 6.58
CA ARG A 170 22.62 4.86 7.60
C ARG A 170 22.77 3.47 7.00
N ARG A 171 24.00 2.96 6.89
CA ARG A 171 24.30 1.58 6.44
C ARG A 171 23.54 1.18 5.16
N GLY A 172 23.51 2.06 4.15
CA GLY A 172 22.81 1.83 2.87
C GLY A 172 21.34 2.25 2.84
N TRP A 173 20.72 2.53 4.00
CA TRP A 173 19.36 3.04 4.09
C TRP A 173 19.34 4.56 3.96
N LEU A 174 18.36 5.08 3.24
CA LEU A 174 18.08 6.50 3.11
C LEU A 174 16.81 6.85 3.87
N LYS A 175 16.79 8.03 4.49
CA LYS A 175 15.60 8.57 5.17
C LYS A 175 15.71 10.08 5.26
N THR A 176 14.61 10.81 5.06
CA THR A 176 14.62 12.27 5.18
C THR A 176 14.26 12.66 6.61
N LEU A 177 15.23 13.23 7.33
CA LEU A 177 15.13 13.48 8.77
C LEU A 177 15.63 14.88 9.15
N CYS A 178 14.93 15.53 10.07
CA CYS A 178 15.39 16.76 10.70
C CYS A 178 16.49 16.46 11.74
N ALA A 179 17.17 17.51 12.20
CA ALA A 179 18.25 17.38 13.19
C ALA A 179 17.80 16.80 14.55
N GLY A 180 16.53 16.99 14.92
CA GLY A 180 15.94 16.44 16.15
C GLY A 180 15.65 14.95 16.02
N CYS A 181 14.85 14.56 15.03
CA CYS A 181 14.43 13.17 14.82
C CYS A 181 15.60 12.22 14.54
N ARG A 182 16.69 12.72 13.96
CA ARG A 182 17.94 11.96 13.75
C ARG A 182 18.64 11.54 15.06
N ARG A 183 18.34 12.20 16.18
CA ARG A 183 18.92 11.88 17.50
C ARG A 183 18.06 10.89 18.30
N LEU A 184 16.85 10.58 17.83
CA LEU A 184 16.01 9.55 18.43
C LEU A 184 16.71 8.20 18.36
N GLU A 185 16.50 7.36 19.36
CA GLU A 185 17.20 6.08 19.52
C GLU A 185 17.11 5.19 18.27
N HIS A 186 15.90 5.01 17.73
CA HIS A 186 15.66 4.20 16.53
C HIS A 186 16.26 4.80 15.24
N ASN A 187 16.54 6.11 15.23
CA ASN A 187 17.18 6.83 14.12
C ASN A 187 18.66 7.15 14.37
N ARG A 188 19.23 6.68 15.48
CA ARG A 188 20.64 6.95 15.79
C ARG A 188 21.52 6.38 14.68
N GLY A 189 22.53 7.15 14.27
CA GLY A 189 23.50 6.77 13.24
C GLY A 189 23.11 7.17 11.81
N TYR A 190 21.94 7.75 11.59
CA TYR A 190 21.68 8.49 10.35
C TYR A 190 22.56 9.75 10.32
N VAL A 191 23.19 10.00 9.18
CA VAL A 191 24.01 11.21 8.92
C VAL A 191 23.54 11.87 7.63
N PRO A 192 23.55 13.21 7.53
CA PRO A 192 23.21 13.89 6.27
C PRO A 192 24.03 13.39 5.09
N VAL A 193 23.38 13.20 3.95
CA VAL A 193 24.07 13.00 2.67
C VAL A 193 24.56 14.38 2.24
N ALA A 194 25.86 14.56 2.05
CA ALA A 194 26.38 15.78 1.46
C ALA A 194 25.84 15.90 0.03
N GLY A 195 25.24 17.05 -0.29
CA GLY A 195 24.82 17.42 -1.65
C GLY A 195 26.02 17.77 -2.53
#